data_AF-A0A2T0RW19-F1
#
_entry.id   AF-A0A2T0RW19-F1
#
_cell.length_a   1.000
_cell.length_b   1.000
_cell.length_c   1.000
_cell.angle_alpha   90.00
_cell.angle_beta   90.00
_cell.angle_gamma   90.00
#
_symmetry.space_group_name_H-M   'P 1'
#
loop_
_entity.id
_entity.type
_entity.pdbx_description
1 polymer ?
#
loop_
_entity_poly.entity_id
_entity_poly.type
_entity_poly.pdbx_seq_one_letter_code
_entity_poly.pdbx_strand_id
1 'polypeptide(L)'
;MRRLILATLALLLAPTLAAADMLTGTVTYLQRIMPPPGAVLEVTLQDISLADAPAKELATFTKTDLGGPPYRFAFKYDPATINPSNSYALRATITKDGALWMTTDTVYPVLTRGGGTEAEMILKMVAGMEESSAKPNSDFVNTYWKIETLGGEAIPAPQNSKREGHIILRADGNYSATVGCNMIQGGYAVDGAKVDFKPGPMTMMACVPPWDTLERTLVEVLGSAASFGISGETMELVDPAGGTLATFRAVYF
;
A
#
# COMPACT_ATOMS: atom_id res chain seq x y z
N MET A 1 74.65 38.57 33.59
CA MET A 1 73.22 38.95 33.59
C MET A 1 73.03 39.79 32.32
N ARG A 2 72.22 39.50 31.31
CA ARG A 2 70.83 39.02 31.19
C ARG A 2 70.68 38.40 29.79
N ARG A 3 69.91 37.32 29.67
CA ARG A 3 69.57 36.64 28.41
C ARG A 3 68.43 37.38 27.72
N LEU A 4 68.54 37.65 26.42
CA LEU A 4 67.44 38.11 25.55
C LEU A 4 66.92 36.88 24.79
N ILE A 5 65.68 36.49 25.07
CA ILE A 5 64.96 35.40 24.38
C ILE A 5 64.02 36.07 23.38
N LEU A 6 64.23 35.84 22.08
CA LEU A 6 63.23 36.15 21.05
C LEU A 6 62.09 35.12 21.16
N ALA A 7 60.88 35.59 21.43
CA ALA A 7 59.67 34.78 21.36
C ALA A 7 59.08 34.90 19.95
N THR A 8 59.18 33.85 19.16
CA THR A 8 58.44 33.67 17.90
C THR A 8 56.97 33.38 18.22
N LEU A 9 56.09 34.31 17.86
CA LEU A 9 54.64 34.15 17.97
C LEU A 9 54.14 33.34 16.76
N ALA A 10 53.93 32.03 16.94
CA ALA A 10 53.27 31.19 15.97
C ALA A 10 51.75 31.46 16.03
N LEU A 11 51.20 32.11 15.00
CA LEU A 11 49.77 32.34 14.86
C LEU A 11 49.12 31.02 14.42
N LEU A 12 48.55 30.29 15.37
CA LEU A 12 47.71 29.12 15.12
C LEU A 12 46.41 29.58 14.45
N LEU A 13 46.28 29.39 13.13
CA LEU A 13 44.97 29.43 12.48
C LEU A 13 44.19 28.19 12.93
N ALA A 14 43.32 28.36 13.93
CA ALA A 14 42.31 27.36 14.22
C ALA A 14 41.30 27.34 13.06
N PRO A 15 40.99 26.18 12.45
CA PRO A 15 39.91 26.09 11.49
C PRO A 15 38.60 26.44 12.19
N THR A 16 37.93 27.48 11.70
CA THR A 16 36.55 27.79 12.11
C THR A 16 35.67 26.63 11.66
N LEU A 17 35.14 25.85 12.60
CA LEU A 17 34.03 24.93 12.29
C LEU A 17 32.88 25.78 11.75
N ALA A 18 32.57 25.64 10.46
CA ALA A 18 31.36 26.22 9.89
C ALA A 18 30.16 25.66 10.67
N ALA A 19 29.31 26.55 11.18
CA ALA A 19 28.07 26.15 11.83
C ALA A 19 27.15 25.56 10.76
N ALA A 20 26.86 24.27 10.86
CA ALA A 20 25.88 23.62 10.00
C ALA A 20 24.47 23.98 10.50
N ASP A 21 23.68 24.59 9.64
CA ASP A 21 22.29 24.95 9.94
C ASP A 21 21.36 23.73 9.78
N MET A 22 20.21 23.75 10.44
CA MET A 22 19.27 22.62 10.46
C MET A 22 18.01 22.91 9.65
N LEU A 23 17.55 21.89 8.93
CA LEU A 23 16.20 21.78 8.40
C LEU A 23 15.38 20.85 9.29
N THR A 24 14.18 21.28 9.67
CA THR A 24 13.28 20.54 10.55
C THR A 24 11.90 20.42 9.93
N GLY A 25 11.09 19.50 10.45
CA GLY A 25 9.70 19.43 10.02
C GLY A 25 9.02 18.11 10.28
N THR A 26 7.88 17.93 9.60
CA THR A 26 7.09 16.71 9.65
C THR A 26 6.78 16.21 8.26
N VAL A 27 6.65 14.89 8.14
CA VAL A 27 6.14 14.19 6.96
C VAL A 27 4.90 13.41 7.38
N THR A 28 3.80 13.54 6.66
CA THR A 28 2.55 12.81 6.90
C THR A 28 1.93 12.33 5.58
N TYR A 29 0.90 11.49 5.67
CA TYR A 29 0.02 11.14 4.56
C TYR A 29 -1.41 10.96 5.09
N LEU A 30 -2.40 11.13 4.22
CA LEU A 30 -3.82 11.25 4.63
C LEU A 30 -4.52 9.89 4.79
N GLN A 31 -3.98 8.85 4.17
CA GLN A 31 -4.51 7.49 4.21
C GLN A 31 -4.36 6.90 5.62
N ARG A 32 -5.38 6.19 6.09
CA ARG A 32 -5.39 5.53 7.40
C ARG A 32 -4.75 4.13 7.32
N ILE A 33 -3.55 4.06 6.77
CA ILE A 33 -2.78 2.83 6.60
C ILE A 33 -1.45 2.95 7.34
N MET A 34 -0.90 1.83 7.82
CA MET A 34 0.47 1.79 8.33
C MET A 34 1.45 1.70 7.15
N PRO A 35 2.67 2.25 7.27
CA PRO A 35 3.71 1.98 6.29
C PRO A 35 4.05 0.48 6.28
N PRO A 36 4.43 -0.09 5.12
CA PRO A 36 4.86 -1.49 5.05
C PRO A 36 6.02 -1.77 6.02
N PRO A 37 6.08 -2.96 6.64
CA PRO A 37 7.23 -3.33 7.46
C PRO A 37 8.54 -3.22 6.69
N GLY A 38 9.54 -2.57 7.28
CA GLY A 38 10.84 -2.32 6.63
C GLY A 38 10.81 -1.23 5.57
N ALA A 39 9.75 -0.41 5.50
CA ALA A 39 9.77 0.79 4.69
C ALA A 39 10.75 1.84 5.24
N VAL A 40 11.32 2.63 4.34
CA VAL A 40 12.33 3.64 4.65
C VAL A 40 11.84 5.00 4.17
N LEU A 41 11.77 5.97 5.09
CA LEU A 41 11.52 7.36 4.77
C LEU A 41 12.85 8.03 4.43
N GLU A 42 12.88 8.72 3.30
CA GLU A 42 13.96 9.59 2.89
C GLU A 42 13.44 11.01 2.67
N VAL A 43 14.13 12.00 3.24
CA VAL A 43 13.86 13.43 3.03
C VAL A 43 15.12 14.07 2.46
N THR A 44 15.03 14.64 1.27
CA THR A 44 16.15 15.24 0.55
C THR A 44 15.98 16.74 0.39
N LEU A 45 17.06 17.48 0.64
CA LEU A 45 17.20 18.88 0.23
C LEU A 45 17.69 18.93 -1.21
N GLN A 46 16.93 19.58 -2.08
CA GLN A 46 17.20 19.64 -3.51
C GLN A 46 17.35 21.08 -4.01
N ASP A 47 18.31 21.32 -4.90
CA ASP A 47 18.37 22.51 -5.75
C ASP A 47 17.48 22.30 -6.98
N ILE A 48 16.40 23.08 -7.06
CA ILE A 48 15.37 23.02 -8.11
C ILE A 48 15.42 24.25 -9.03
N SER A 49 16.56 24.93 -9.09
CA SER A 49 16.71 26.16 -9.89
C SER A 49 16.57 25.92 -11.41
N LEU A 50 16.79 24.69 -11.85
CA LEU A 50 16.65 24.27 -13.24
C LEU A 50 15.37 23.44 -13.37
N ALA A 51 14.39 23.93 -14.12
CA ALA A 51 13.11 23.27 -14.28
C ALA A 51 13.18 21.96 -15.09
N ASP A 52 14.11 21.89 -16.06
CA ASP A 52 14.19 20.79 -17.04
C ASP A 52 15.40 19.86 -16.81
N ALA A 53 16.01 19.93 -15.62
CA ALA A 53 17.13 19.08 -15.25
C ALA A 53 16.81 18.31 -13.97
N PRO A 54 17.37 17.10 -13.78
CA PRO A 54 17.29 16.41 -12.49
C PRO A 54 17.79 17.33 -11.38
N ALA A 55 16.99 17.45 -10.32
CA ALA A 55 17.34 18.30 -9.19
C ALA A 55 18.61 17.78 -8.50
N LYS A 56 19.50 18.69 -8.10
CA LYS A 56 20.74 18.33 -7.41
C LYS A 56 20.43 18.12 -5.92
N GLU A 57 20.76 16.94 -5.40
CA GLU A 57 20.63 16.64 -3.96
C GLU A 57 21.82 17.21 -3.18
N LEU A 58 21.52 17.89 -2.08
CA LEU A 58 22.52 18.58 -1.24
C LEU A 58 22.68 17.94 0.12
N ALA A 59 21.60 17.39 0.68
CA ALA A 59 21.60 16.69 1.96
C ALA A 59 20.40 15.76 2.05
N THR A 60 20.57 14.66 2.80
CA THR A 60 19.56 13.60 2.92
C THR A 60 19.41 13.18 4.38
N PHE A 61 18.15 12.98 4.78
CA PHE A 61 17.77 12.37 6.04
C PHE A 61 17.06 11.05 5.76
N THR A 62 17.43 10.01 6.49
CA THR A 62 16.83 8.67 6.34
C THR A 62 16.29 8.20 7.69
N LYS A 63 15.11 7.59 7.67
CA LYS A 63 14.49 6.95 8.84
C LYS A 63 13.94 5.58 8.49
N THR A 64 14.36 4.56 9.23
CA THR A 64 13.85 3.19 9.18
C THR A 64 12.79 2.97 10.27
N ASP A 65 12.24 1.75 10.32
CA ASP A 65 11.33 1.30 11.39
C ASP A 65 10.15 2.26 11.61
N LEU A 66 9.52 2.63 10.49
CA LEU A 66 8.43 3.59 10.49
C LEU A 66 7.21 3.03 11.23
N GLY A 67 6.79 3.75 12.28
CA GLY A 67 5.48 3.57 12.90
C GLY A 67 4.38 4.32 12.16
N GLY A 68 3.30 4.67 12.87
CA GLY A 68 2.27 5.55 12.32
C GLY A 68 2.79 6.98 12.08
N PRO A 69 2.27 7.70 11.07
CA PRO A 69 2.57 9.12 10.88
C PRO A 69 1.98 9.97 12.02
N PRO A 70 2.47 11.21 12.23
CA PRO A 70 3.47 11.92 11.43
C PRO A 70 4.94 11.59 11.80
N TYR A 71 5.83 11.67 10.83
CA TYR A 71 7.27 11.46 10.99
C TYR A 71 8.02 12.79 11.12
N ARG A 72 8.63 13.03 12.27
CA ARG A 72 9.52 14.18 12.46
C ARG A 72 10.89 13.92 11.82
N PHE A 73 11.43 14.92 11.14
CA PHE A 73 12.80 14.94 10.65
C PHE A 73 13.55 16.16 11.17
N ALA A 74 14.86 16.01 11.31
CA ALA A 74 15.79 17.09 11.57
C ALA A 74 17.16 16.69 11.01
N PHE A 75 17.72 17.48 10.10
CA PHE A 75 19.04 17.20 9.55
C PHE A 75 19.79 18.48 9.22
N LYS A 76 21.12 18.36 9.23
CA LYS A 76 22.04 19.47 8.95
C LYS A 76 22.24 19.60 7.45
N TYR A 77 22.42 20.84 6.99
CA TYR A 77 22.94 21.16 5.67
C TYR A 77 24.16 22.09 5.81
N ASP A 78 24.97 22.18 4.75
CA ASP A 78 26.11 23.10 4.70
C ASP A 78 25.68 24.43 4.06
N PRO A 79 25.60 25.54 4.81
CA PRO A 79 25.24 26.85 4.26
C PRO A 79 26.17 27.33 3.15
N ALA A 80 27.42 26.88 3.11
CA ALA A 80 28.38 27.27 2.06
C ALA A 80 28.00 26.72 0.67
N THR A 81 27.12 25.71 0.62
CA THR A 81 26.61 25.13 -0.63
C THR A 81 25.39 25.87 -1.19
N ILE A 82 24.85 26.84 -0.45
CA ILE A 82 23.61 27.54 -0.77
C ILE A 82 23.92 28.85 -1.51
N ASN A 83 23.36 29.00 -2.71
CA ASN A 83 23.38 30.22 -3.49
C ASN A 83 22.06 30.99 -3.27
N PRO A 84 22.10 32.25 -2.77
CA PRO A 84 20.88 33.05 -2.56
C PRO A 84 20.01 33.28 -3.80
N SER A 85 20.59 33.15 -5.01
CA SER A 85 19.86 33.27 -6.27
C SER A 85 19.16 31.97 -6.71
N ASN A 86 19.46 30.84 -6.09
CA ASN A 86 18.86 29.55 -6.42
C ASN A 86 17.55 29.32 -5.67
N SER A 87 16.78 28.31 -6.09
CA SER A 87 15.56 27.85 -5.44
C SER A 87 15.78 26.46 -4.84
N TYR A 88 15.43 26.28 -3.57
CA TYR A 88 15.60 25.01 -2.86
C TYR A 88 14.26 24.47 -2.37
N ALA A 89 14.12 23.15 -2.39
CA ALA A 89 12.93 22.48 -1.90
C ALA A 89 13.29 21.18 -1.17
N LEU A 90 12.39 20.77 -0.29
CA LEU A 90 12.40 19.43 0.29
C LEU A 90 11.56 18.48 -0.55
N ARG A 91 12.05 17.26 -0.70
CA ARG A 91 11.31 16.14 -1.26
C ARG A 91 11.32 15.00 -0.26
N ALA A 92 10.18 14.36 -0.04
CA ALA A 92 10.10 13.17 0.80
C ALA A 92 9.64 11.98 -0.03
N THR A 93 10.26 10.82 0.23
CA THR A 93 9.85 9.54 -0.34
C THR A 93 9.79 8.47 0.74
N ILE A 94 8.88 7.51 0.59
CA ILE A 94 8.91 6.27 1.35
C ILE A 94 9.13 5.14 0.36
N THR A 95 10.13 4.30 0.60
CA THR A 95 10.46 3.14 -0.24
C THR A 95 10.33 1.83 0.55
N LYS A 96 10.08 0.73 -0.15
CA LYS A 96 10.08 -0.63 0.40
C LYS A 96 10.85 -1.54 -0.56
N ASP A 97 11.91 -2.18 -0.06
CA ASP A 97 12.79 -3.06 -0.84
C ASP A 97 13.29 -2.39 -2.14
N GLY A 98 13.54 -1.08 -2.08
CA GLY A 98 14.00 -0.25 -3.21
C GLY A 98 12.89 0.27 -4.13
N ALA A 99 11.64 -0.18 -3.97
CA ALA A 99 10.50 0.31 -4.73
C ALA A 99 9.86 1.54 -4.05
N LEU A 100 9.48 2.55 -4.85
CA LEU A 100 8.84 3.77 -4.36
C LEU A 100 7.38 3.51 -3.98
N TRP A 101 7.03 3.71 -2.71
CA TRP A 101 5.68 3.53 -2.18
C TRP A 101 4.90 4.85 -2.12
N MET A 102 5.54 5.90 -1.62
CA MET A 102 4.95 7.24 -1.54
C MET A 102 5.99 8.32 -1.85
N THR A 103 5.53 9.46 -2.38
CA THR A 103 6.37 10.64 -2.65
C THR A 103 5.56 11.92 -2.44
N THR A 104 6.22 13.02 -2.12
CA THR A 104 5.62 14.36 -2.29
C THR A 104 5.35 14.62 -3.77
N ASP A 105 4.19 15.21 -4.08
CA ASP A 105 3.79 15.61 -5.44
C ASP A 105 3.71 17.14 -5.62
N THR A 106 3.87 17.88 -4.54
CA THR A 106 3.99 19.33 -4.51
C THR A 106 5.40 19.74 -4.14
N VAL A 107 5.79 20.96 -4.52
CA VAL A 107 7.06 21.56 -4.12
C VAL A 107 6.93 22.10 -2.70
N TYR A 108 7.91 21.79 -1.84
CA TYR A 108 8.02 22.32 -0.48
C TYR A 108 9.25 23.24 -0.37
N PRO A 109 9.12 24.55 -0.67
CA PRO A 109 10.26 25.47 -0.74
C PRO A 109 10.89 25.74 0.64
N VAL A 110 12.21 25.81 0.68
CA VAL A 110 13.01 26.12 1.89
C VAL A 110 14.17 27.05 1.56
N LEU A 111 14.74 27.68 2.59
CA LEU A 111 15.96 28.50 2.59
C LEU A 111 15.89 29.85 1.84
N THR A 112 15.63 29.81 0.53
CA THR A 112 15.64 30.99 -0.34
C THR A 112 14.23 31.30 -0.84
N ARG A 113 14.07 32.44 -1.54
CA ARG A 113 12.77 32.86 -2.13
C ARG A 113 11.63 32.96 -1.11
N GLY A 114 11.97 33.29 0.15
CA GLY A 114 11.00 33.37 1.25
C GLY A 114 10.73 32.03 1.95
N GLY A 115 11.40 30.94 1.54
CA GLY A 115 11.37 29.66 2.24
C GLY A 115 12.11 29.72 3.57
N GLY A 116 11.51 29.16 4.62
CA GLY A 116 12.13 29.02 5.93
C GLY A 116 13.02 27.78 6.04
N THR A 117 13.32 27.39 7.28
CA THR A 117 14.06 26.15 7.60
C THR A 117 13.16 25.02 8.07
N GLU A 118 11.83 25.22 8.05
CA GLU A 118 10.85 24.24 8.52
C GLU A 118 9.85 23.89 7.40
N ALA A 119 9.41 22.63 7.34
CA ALA A 119 8.37 22.20 6.40
C ALA A 119 7.43 21.14 6.98
N GLU A 120 6.15 21.21 6.59
CA GLU A 120 5.17 20.14 6.81
C GLU A 120 4.83 19.52 5.46
N MET A 121 5.31 18.30 5.22
CA MET A 121 5.18 17.61 3.95
C MET A 121 4.06 16.57 3.99
N ILE A 122 3.29 16.49 2.91
CA ILE A 122 2.25 15.48 2.71
C ILE A 122 2.69 14.61 1.54
N LEU A 123 2.82 13.31 1.78
CA LEU A 123 3.08 12.36 0.71
C LEU A 123 1.78 11.94 0.03
N LYS A 124 1.91 11.51 -1.22
CA LYS A 124 0.91 10.78 -1.97
C LYS A 124 1.42 9.39 -2.37
N MET A 125 0.48 8.47 -2.53
CA MET A 125 0.75 7.13 -3.07
C MET A 125 1.27 7.23 -4.50
N VAL A 126 2.26 6.41 -4.83
CA VAL A 126 2.62 6.18 -6.22
C VAL A 126 1.66 5.15 -6.80
N ALA A 127 0.96 5.51 -7.87
CA ALA A 127 0.15 4.58 -8.65
C ALA A 127 1.08 3.50 -9.23
N GLY A 128 1.06 2.30 -8.64
CA GLY A 128 1.97 1.20 -9.02
C GLY A 128 2.41 0.30 -7.87
N MET A 129 2.18 0.68 -6.61
CA MET A 129 2.41 -0.18 -5.44
C MET A 129 1.07 -0.55 -4.78
N GLU A 130 0.19 -1.22 -5.55
CA GLU A 130 -1.04 -1.86 -5.03
C GLU A 130 -0.79 -3.26 -4.44
N GLU A 131 0.45 -3.69 -4.30
CA GLU A 131 0.78 -4.95 -3.64
C GLU A 131 1.63 -4.70 -2.40
N SER A 132 1.22 -5.29 -1.27
CA SER A 132 1.94 -5.31 0.03
C SER A 132 1.57 -4.22 1.06
N SER A 133 0.28 -3.94 1.21
CA SER A 133 -0.31 -3.75 2.54
C SER A 133 -1.62 -4.55 2.69
N ALA A 134 -1.76 -5.63 1.92
CA ALA A 134 -2.89 -6.53 2.07
C ALA A 134 -2.83 -7.11 3.49
N LYS A 135 -3.98 -7.12 4.17
CA LYS A 135 -4.19 -8.01 5.32
C LYS A 135 -3.65 -9.40 4.97
N PRO A 136 -3.17 -10.21 5.92
CA PRO A 136 -2.84 -11.59 5.61
C PRO A 136 -4.03 -12.22 4.87
N ASN A 137 -3.74 -12.94 3.80
CA ASN A 137 -4.77 -13.59 3.01
C ASN A 137 -5.57 -14.52 3.92
N SER A 138 -6.89 -14.41 3.88
CA SER A 138 -7.77 -15.40 4.49
C SER A 138 -7.48 -16.77 3.90
N ASP A 139 -7.65 -17.82 4.70
CA ASP A 139 -7.53 -19.18 4.19
C ASP A 139 -8.60 -19.45 3.13
N PHE A 140 -8.20 -20.11 2.03
CA PHE A 140 -9.15 -20.50 0.99
C PHE A 140 -10.21 -21.48 1.54
N VAL A 141 -9.78 -22.39 2.41
CA VAL A 141 -10.60 -23.43 3.02
C VAL A 141 -11.04 -23.04 4.43
N ASN A 142 -12.15 -23.62 4.88
CA ASN A 142 -12.78 -23.40 6.17
C ASN A 142 -13.12 -21.94 6.48
N THR A 143 -13.20 -21.11 5.45
CA THR A 143 -13.61 -19.70 5.53
C THR A 143 -15.04 -19.55 5.01
N TYR A 144 -15.80 -18.67 5.67
CA TYR A 144 -17.11 -18.25 5.19
C TYR A 144 -16.93 -17.14 4.15
N TRP A 145 -17.08 -17.47 2.87
CA TRP A 145 -16.95 -16.53 1.77
C TRP A 145 -18.32 -16.01 1.36
N LYS A 146 -18.66 -14.80 1.81
CA LYS A 146 -19.88 -14.10 1.37
C LYS A 146 -19.70 -13.65 -0.07
N ILE A 147 -20.66 -13.96 -0.93
CA ILE A 147 -20.67 -13.55 -2.34
C ILE A 147 -20.93 -12.03 -2.41
N GLU A 148 -20.09 -11.28 -3.10
CA GLU A 148 -20.30 -9.85 -3.37
C GLU A 148 -20.78 -9.64 -4.81
N THR A 149 -20.11 -10.27 -5.77
CA THR A 149 -20.52 -10.27 -7.18
C THR A 149 -20.57 -11.68 -7.75
N LEU A 150 -21.45 -11.88 -8.72
CA LEU A 150 -21.64 -13.13 -9.43
C LEU A 150 -21.94 -12.83 -10.90
N GLY A 151 -21.14 -13.37 -11.82
CA GLY A 151 -21.29 -13.08 -13.26
C GLY A 151 -21.04 -11.60 -13.61
N GLY A 152 -20.25 -10.89 -12.79
CA GLY A 152 -20.00 -9.45 -12.96
C GLY A 152 -21.07 -8.52 -12.37
N GLU A 153 -22.19 -9.07 -11.86
CA GLU A 153 -23.25 -8.28 -11.22
C GLU A 153 -23.21 -8.39 -9.69
N ALA A 154 -23.56 -7.31 -9.00
CA ALA A 154 -23.68 -7.32 -7.55
C ALA A 154 -24.92 -8.13 -7.12
N ILE A 155 -24.78 -9.00 -6.12
CA ILE A 155 -25.94 -9.74 -5.63
C ILE A 155 -26.82 -8.85 -4.74
N PRO A 156 -28.15 -8.95 -4.81
CA PRO A 156 -29.04 -8.20 -3.94
C PRO A 156 -28.78 -8.50 -2.46
N ALA A 157 -28.84 -7.47 -1.62
CA ALA A 157 -28.76 -7.66 -0.17
C ALA A 157 -29.91 -8.59 0.30
N PRO A 158 -29.65 -9.49 1.27
CA PRO A 158 -30.67 -10.38 1.79
C PRO A 158 -31.82 -9.56 2.40
N GLN A 159 -33.03 -9.70 1.85
CA GLN A 159 -34.23 -9.12 2.45
C GLN A 159 -34.84 -10.09 3.46
N ASN A 160 -35.21 -9.58 4.65
CA ASN A 160 -36.01 -10.29 5.65
C ASN A 160 -35.46 -11.65 6.11
N SER A 161 -34.24 -11.66 6.66
CA SER A 161 -33.61 -12.86 7.26
C SER A 161 -33.37 -14.02 6.28
N LYS A 162 -33.42 -13.79 4.96
CA LYS A 162 -32.96 -14.77 3.97
C LYS A 162 -31.44 -14.94 4.08
N ARG A 163 -30.99 -16.18 3.93
CA ARG A 163 -29.58 -16.59 4.05
C ARG A 163 -28.74 -15.75 3.08
N GLU A 164 -27.69 -15.12 3.61
CA GLU A 164 -26.72 -14.41 2.77
C GLU A 164 -26.07 -15.39 1.77
N GLY A 165 -25.86 -14.90 0.55
CA GLY A 165 -25.20 -15.69 -0.48
C GLY A 165 -23.76 -15.97 -0.06
N HIS A 166 -23.36 -17.23 -0.04
CA HIS A 166 -22.04 -17.65 0.43
C HIS A 166 -21.55 -18.95 -0.22
N ILE A 167 -20.25 -19.17 -0.10
CA ILE A 167 -19.60 -20.46 -0.32
C ILE A 167 -18.70 -20.79 0.87
N ILE A 168 -18.66 -22.06 1.24
CA ILE A 168 -17.70 -22.62 2.20
C ILE A 168 -16.99 -23.77 1.49
N LEU A 169 -15.68 -23.65 1.36
CA LEU A 169 -14.80 -24.72 0.88
C LEU A 169 -14.22 -25.44 2.09
N ARG A 170 -14.37 -26.75 2.19
CA ARG A 170 -13.87 -27.55 3.32
C ARG A 170 -12.53 -28.17 2.97
N ALA A 171 -11.67 -28.33 3.96
CA ALA A 171 -10.33 -28.91 3.77
C ALA A 171 -10.32 -30.37 3.26
N ASP A 172 -11.46 -31.06 3.30
CA ASP A 172 -11.64 -32.42 2.77
C ASP A 172 -11.94 -32.45 1.25
N GLY A 173 -11.92 -31.30 0.58
CA GLY A 173 -12.18 -31.18 -0.86
C GLY A 173 -13.67 -31.04 -1.22
N ASN A 174 -14.55 -30.79 -0.25
CA ASN A 174 -15.97 -30.56 -0.50
C ASN A 174 -16.35 -29.08 -0.36
N TYR A 175 -17.29 -28.59 -1.17
CA TYR A 175 -17.84 -27.24 -1.01
C TYR A 175 -19.36 -27.26 -0.78
N SER A 176 -19.84 -26.16 -0.22
CA SER A 176 -21.26 -25.86 -0.02
C SER A 176 -21.48 -24.40 -0.42
N ALA A 177 -22.36 -24.13 -1.40
CA ALA A 177 -22.62 -22.79 -1.90
C ALA A 177 -24.12 -22.51 -2.07
N THR A 178 -24.55 -21.27 -1.83
CA THR A 178 -25.93 -20.83 -2.07
C THR A 178 -25.97 -19.33 -2.33
N VAL A 179 -26.95 -18.89 -3.12
CA VAL A 179 -27.33 -17.47 -3.23
C VAL A 179 -28.54 -17.13 -2.35
N GLY A 180 -29.01 -18.04 -1.50
CA GLY A 180 -30.09 -17.81 -0.53
C GLY A 180 -31.36 -18.63 -0.76
N CYS A 181 -31.49 -19.34 -1.89
CA CYS A 181 -32.60 -20.24 -2.18
C CYS A 181 -32.18 -21.71 -2.06
N ASN A 182 -31.65 -22.35 -3.11
CA ASN A 182 -31.14 -23.72 -3.00
C ASN A 182 -29.70 -23.79 -2.49
N MET A 183 -29.40 -24.87 -1.76
CA MET A 183 -28.05 -25.21 -1.34
C MET A 183 -27.45 -26.15 -2.39
N ILE A 184 -26.28 -25.78 -2.92
CA ILE A 184 -25.47 -26.57 -3.83
C ILE A 184 -24.33 -27.19 -3.04
N GLN A 185 -24.05 -28.45 -3.27
CA GLN A 185 -22.89 -29.15 -2.73
C GLN A 185 -22.11 -29.78 -3.88
N GLY A 186 -20.81 -29.93 -3.72
CA GLY A 186 -19.95 -30.58 -4.71
C GLY A 186 -18.54 -30.79 -4.19
N GLY A 187 -17.69 -31.38 -5.03
CA GLY A 187 -16.26 -31.52 -4.76
C GLY A 187 -15.46 -30.40 -5.42
N TYR A 188 -14.23 -30.16 -4.97
CA TYR A 188 -13.29 -29.31 -5.68
C TYR A 188 -11.86 -29.85 -5.53
N ALA A 189 -11.00 -29.54 -6.49
CA ALA A 189 -9.58 -29.83 -6.43
C ALA A 189 -8.78 -28.53 -6.59
N VAL A 190 -7.65 -28.42 -5.90
CA VAL A 190 -6.74 -27.28 -5.97
C VAL A 190 -5.33 -27.75 -6.29
N ASP A 191 -4.67 -27.04 -7.20
CA ASP A 191 -3.23 -27.15 -7.48
C ASP A 191 -2.63 -25.75 -7.57
N GLY A 192 -1.95 -25.32 -6.50
CA GLY A 192 -1.52 -23.93 -6.33
C GLY A 192 -2.72 -22.98 -6.30
N ALA A 193 -2.80 -22.09 -7.29
CA ALA A 193 -3.92 -21.15 -7.46
C ALA A 193 -5.02 -21.67 -8.40
N LYS A 194 -4.84 -22.83 -9.03
CA LYS A 194 -5.85 -23.43 -9.90
C LYS A 194 -6.92 -24.09 -9.06
N VAL A 195 -8.18 -23.97 -9.49
CA VAL A 195 -9.32 -24.63 -8.87
C VAL A 195 -10.19 -25.26 -9.93
N ASP A 196 -10.69 -26.45 -9.63
CA ASP A 196 -11.59 -27.22 -10.48
C ASP A 196 -12.77 -27.70 -9.64
N PHE A 197 -13.92 -27.05 -9.80
CA PHE A 197 -15.15 -27.40 -9.10
C PHE A 197 -15.89 -28.53 -9.83
N LYS A 198 -16.27 -29.54 -9.07
CA LYS A 198 -17.08 -30.66 -9.56
C LYS A 198 -18.55 -30.40 -9.28
N PRO A 199 -19.44 -30.56 -10.28
CA PRO A 199 -20.86 -30.44 -10.05
C PRO A 199 -21.32 -31.45 -9.01
N GLY A 200 -22.37 -31.13 -8.28
CA GLY A 200 -22.92 -32.02 -7.28
C GLY A 200 -24.38 -31.72 -6.99
N PRO A 201 -24.95 -32.36 -5.95
CA PRO A 201 -26.36 -32.29 -5.67
C PRO A 201 -26.78 -30.88 -5.23
N MET A 202 -27.99 -30.49 -5.62
CA MET A 202 -28.64 -29.26 -5.16
C MET A 202 -30.06 -29.55 -4.70
N THR A 203 -30.55 -28.74 -3.75
CA THR A 203 -31.98 -28.75 -3.42
C THR A 203 -32.79 -28.19 -4.59
N MET A 204 -34.07 -28.57 -4.69
CA MET A 204 -34.96 -28.22 -5.82
C MET A 204 -36.17 -27.39 -5.34
N MET A 205 -35.94 -26.37 -4.51
CA MET A 205 -36.99 -25.43 -4.12
C MET A 205 -37.28 -24.47 -5.28
N ALA A 206 -38.56 -24.13 -5.46
CA ALA A 206 -38.96 -23.14 -6.44
C ALA A 206 -38.56 -21.73 -5.94
N CYS A 207 -37.57 -21.13 -6.60
CA CYS A 207 -37.09 -19.79 -6.29
C CYS A 207 -37.85 -18.75 -7.12
N VAL A 208 -38.11 -17.59 -6.54
CA VAL A 208 -38.66 -16.43 -7.26
C VAL A 208 -37.52 -15.58 -7.81
N PRO A 209 -37.72 -14.86 -8.93
CA PRO A 209 -36.74 -13.89 -9.42
C PRO A 209 -36.35 -12.83 -8.38
N PRO A 210 -35.08 -12.39 -8.35
CA PRO A 210 -33.96 -12.79 -9.22
C PRO A 210 -33.20 -14.05 -8.74
N TRP A 211 -33.64 -14.70 -7.66
CA TRP A 211 -32.89 -15.77 -7.00
C TRP A 211 -32.76 -17.05 -7.85
N ASP A 212 -33.75 -17.33 -8.69
CA ASP A 212 -33.72 -18.42 -9.66
C ASP A 212 -32.61 -18.26 -10.71
N THR A 213 -32.41 -17.02 -11.17
CA THR A 213 -31.39 -16.67 -12.15
C THR A 213 -30.01 -16.70 -11.51
N LEU A 214 -29.86 -16.08 -10.33
CA LEU A 214 -28.60 -16.10 -9.56
C LEU A 214 -28.13 -17.51 -9.21
N GLU A 215 -29.06 -18.42 -8.92
CA GLU A 215 -28.74 -19.83 -8.64
C GLU A 215 -28.14 -20.53 -9.87
N ARG A 216 -28.69 -20.30 -11.06
CA ARG A 216 -28.12 -20.83 -12.32
C ARG A 216 -26.76 -20.22 -12.60
N THR A 217 -26.62 -18.91 -12.44
CA THR A 217 -25.34 -18.21 -12.61
C THR A 217 -24.29 -18.73 -11.64
N LEU A 218 -24.65 -19.09 -10.40
CA LEU A 218 -23.70 -19.67 -9.44
C LEU A 218 -23.13 -20.99 -9.93
N VAL A 219 -23.98 -21.86 -10.49
CA VAL A 219 -23.54 -23.14 -11.07
C VAL A 219 -22.61 -22.92 -12.26
N GLU A 220 -22.95 -21.98 -13.14
CA GLU A 220 -22.16 -21.64 -14.33
C GLU A 220 -20.78 -21.05 -13.96
N VAL A 221 -20.75 -20.13 -13.00
CA VAL A 221 -19.52 -19.52 -12.49
C VAL A 221 -18.61 -20.57 -11.88
N LEU A 222 -19.12 -21.45 -11.00
CA LEU A 222 -18.32 -22.50 -10.39
C LEU A 222 -17.79 -23.48 -11.46
N GLY A 223 -18.62 -23.84 -12.45
CA GLY A 223 -18.20 -24.72 -13.55
C GLY A 223 -17.20 -24.10 -14.52
N SER A 224 -17.12 -22.77 -14.58
CA SER A 224 -16.23 -22.03 -15.49
C SER A 224 -14.95 -21.51 -14.81
N ALA A 225 -14.89 -21.53 -13.48
CA ALA A 225 -13.73 -21.08 -12.73
C ALA A 225 -12.52 -21.99 -12.98
N ALA A 226 -11.37 -21.38 -13.25
CA ALA A 226 -10.11 -22.07 -13.53
C ALA A 226 -9.04 -21.79 -12.47
N SER A 227 -9.09 -20.61 -11.85
CA SER A 227 -8.21 -20.24 -10.75
C SER A 227 -8.91 -19.29 -9.78
N PHE A 228 -8.29 -19.12 -8.62
CA PHE A 228 -8.71 -18.16 -7.62
C PHE A 228 -7.54 -17.26 -7.20
N GLY A 229 -7.85 -16.04 -6.80
CA GLY A 229 -6.91 -15.12 -6.17
C GLY A 229 -7.45 -14.68 -4.81
N ILE A 230 -6.58 -14.58 -3.81
CA ILE A 230 -6.94 -14.00 -2.50
C ILE A 230 -6.03 -12.82 -2.23
N SER A 231 -6.62 -11.69 -1.86
CA SER A 231 -5.94 -10.51 -1.37
C SER A 231 -6.62 -10.04 -0.09
N GLY A 232 -5.97 -10.29 1.04
CA GLY A 232 -6.55 -10.08 2.36
C GLY A 232 -7.83 -10.88 2.55
N GLU A 233 -8.94 -10.17 2.75
CA GLU A 233 -10.27 -10.78 2.98
C GLU A 233 -11.10 -10.90 1.70
N THR A 234 -10.53 -10.62 0.53
CA THR A 234 -11.22 -10.71 -0.75
C THR A 234 -10.72 -11.91 -1.54
N MET A 235 -11.64 -12.74 -2.02
CA MET A 235 -11.36 -13.82 -2.95
C MET A 235 -12.01 -13.50 -4.30
N GLU A 236 -11.31 -13.79 -5.39
CA GLU A 236 -11.83 -13.74 -6.74
C GLU A 236 -11.75 -15.12 -7.38
N LEU A 237 -12.80 -15.50 -8.11
CA LEU A 237 -12.75 -16.61 -9.05
C LEU A 237 -12.60 -16.06 -10.45
N VAL A 238 -11.69 -16.64 -11.23
CA VAL A 238 -11.38 -16.20 -12.59
C VAL A 238 -11.53 -17.33 -13.59
N ASP A 239 -11.91 -16.98 -14.81
CA ASP A 239 -12.00 -17.89 -15.95
C ASP A 239 -10.60 -18.19 -16.55
N PRO A 240 -10.49 -19.14 -17.50
CA PRO A 240 -9.22 -19.43 -18.18
C PRO A 240 -8.61 -18.27 -18.97
N ALA A 241 -9.41 -17.26 -19.34
CA ALA A 241 -8.97 -16.05 -20.04
C ALA A 241 -8.52 -14.93 -19.09
N GLY A 242 -8.65 -15.13 -17.77
CA GLY A 242 -8.33 -14.16 -16.73
C GLY A 242 -9.45 -13.19 -16.39
N GLY A 243 -10.68 -13.41 -16.88
CA GLY A 243 -11.85 -12.62 -16.53
C GLY A 243 -12.39 -12.98 -15.14
N THR A 244 -12.72 -11.98 -14.32
CA THR A 244 -13.33 -12.20 -13.01
C THR A 244 -14.77 -12.68 -13.15
N LEU A 245 -15.06 -13.87 -12.63
CA LEU A 245 -16.38 -14.48 -12.64
C LEU A 245 -17.20 -14.13 -11.39
N ALA A 246 -16.54 -14.06 -10.24
CA ALA A 246 -17.17 -13.72 -8.97
C ALA A 246 -16.17 -13.17 -7.97
N THR A 247 -16.65 -12.28 -7.09
CA THR A 247 -15.88 -11.74 -5.97
C THR A 247 -16.57 -12.08 -4.66
N PHE A 248 -15.78 -12.35 -3.63
CA PHE A 248 -16.23 -12.80 -2.34
C PHE A 248 -15.49 -12.06 -1.23
N ARG A 249 -16.13 -11.95 -0.07
CA ARG A 249 -15.54 -11.40 1.16
C ARG A 249 -15.57 -12.43 2.27
N ALA A 250 -14.43 -12.63 2.93
CA ALA A 250 -14.33 -13.43 4.13
C ALA A 250 -15.13 -12.79 5.28
N VAL A 251 -15.95 -13.59 5.95
CA VAL A 251 -16.70 -13.20 7.15
C VAL A 251 -16.24 -14.07 8.32
N TYR A 252 -15.90 -13.44 9.43
CA TYR A 252 -15.53 -14.10 10.68
C TYR A 252 -16.66 -13.89 11.69
N PHE A 253 -17.15 -14.98 12.27
CA PHE A 253 -18.18 -14.98 13.31
C PHE A 253 -17.56 -15.18 14.69
#